data_AF-A0A843IZL7-F1
#
_entry.id   AF-A0A843IZL7-F1
#
_cell.length_a   1.000
_cell.length_b   1.000
_cell.length_c   1.000
_cell.angle_alpha   90.00
_cell.angle_beta   90.00
_cell.angle_gamma   90.00
#
_symmetry.space_group_name_H-M   'P 1'
#
loop_
_entity.id
_entity.type
_entity.pdbx_description
1 polymer ?
#
loop_
_entity_poly.entity_id
_entity_poly.type
_entity_poly.pdbx_seq_one_letter_code
_entity_poly.pdbx_strand_id
1 'polypeptide(L)'
;MVRCLGGDVLSPEDVPAIEAACSKADAVLIGPGLGTAPETAEAVRALVSRIKVPIVIDADGLTCSGSDVPDLKNVILTPHSRELSRLTGKDDPSDEEVLQFCKERGCVILRKGPVDRIYSPSGMRSNKTGTPGMTVGGTGDVLAGLVAGLVSKDMSGFDAACLGAYISGAAGELAFTAHSYGMSATDVIDNIGRVLKEGLE
;
A
#
# COMPACT_ATOMS: atom_id res chain seq x y z
N MET A 1 8.25 -7.75 -16.58
CA MET A 1 8.16 -9.18 -16.96
C MET A 1 7.08 -9.80 -16.11
N VAL A 2 6.01 -10.32 -16.71
CA VAL A 2 4.96 -11.06 -15.98
C VAL A 2 5.36 -12.54 -15.95
N ARG A 3 5.26 -13.19 -14.79
CA ARG A 3 5.55 -14.61 -14.61
C ARG A 3 4.32 -15.29 -14.02
N CYS A 4 3.89 -16.38 -14.62
CA CYS A 4 2.83 -17.22 -14.08
C CYS A 4 3.34 -18.01 -12.88
N LEU A 5 2.46 -18.25 -11.91
CA LEU A 5 2.67 -19.16 -10.79
C LEU A 5 2.36 -20.60 -11.21
N GLY A 6 2.62 -21.56 -10.32
CA GLY A 6 2.34 -22.98 -10.58
C GLY A 6 0.85 -23.34 -10.68
N GLY A 7 -0.04 -22.51 -10.14
CA GLY A 7 -1.49 -22.74 -10.14
C GLY A 7 -2.33 -21.45 -10.18
N ASP A 8 -3.64 -21.61 -9.91
CA ASP A 8 -4.63 -20.51 -9.97
C ASP A 8 -4.55 -19.54 -8.78
N VAL A 9 -3.90 -19.96 -7.69
CA VAL A 9 -3.69 -19.15 -6.47
C VAL A 9 -2.23 -19.19 -6.06
N LEU A 10 -1.79 -18.15 -5.34
CA LEU A 10 -0.48 -18.17 -4.71
C LEU A 10 -0.46 -19.24 -3.60
N SER A 11 0.57 -20.09 -3.60
CA SER A 11 0.73 -21.18 -2.65
C SER A 11 2.13 -21.18 -2.00
N PRO A 12 2.35 -21.95 -0.93
CA PRO A 12 3.67 -22.11 -0.32
C PRO A 12 4.75 -22.64 -1.28
N GLU A 13 4.36 -23.40 -2.32
CA GLU A 13 5.29 -23.94 -3.32
C GLU A 13 5.91 -22.85 -4.20
N ASP A 14 5.22 -21.72 -4.38
CA ASP A 14 5.70 -20.59 -5.18
C ASP A 14 6.72 -19.71 -4.43
N VAL A 15 6.77 -19.80 -3.10
CA VAL A 15 7.57 -18.93 -2.22
C VAL A 15 9.05 -18.89 -2.62
N PRO A 16 9.75 -20.01 -2.86
CA PRO A 16 11.17 -19.96 -3.23
C PRO A 16 11.44 -19.20 -4.53
N ALA A 17 10.56 -19.34 -5.53
CA ALA A 17 10.70 -18.67 -6.81
C ALA A 17 10.46 -17.15 -6.70
N ILE A 18 9.46 -16.76 -5.89
CA ILE A 18 9.16 -15.36 -5.62
C ILE A 18 10.26 -14.71 -4.77
N GLU A 19 10.74 -15.40 -3.73
CA GLU A 19 11.86 -14.94 -2.89
C GLU A 19 13.11 -14.65 -3.74
N ALA A 20 13.45 -15.56 -4.66
CA ALA A 20 14.55 -15.35 -5.60
C ALA A 20 14.34 -14.14 -6.52
N ALA A 21 13.10 -13.87 -6.94
CA ALA A 21 12.78 -12.67 -7.72
C ALA A 21 12.89 -11.39 -6.87
N CYS A 22 12.39 -11.41 -5.63
CA CYS A 22 12.46 -10.30 -4.69
C CYS A 22 13.90 -9.90 -4.35
N SER A 23 14.85 -10.84 -4.34
CA SER A 23 16.28 -10.55 -4.12
C SER A 23 16.91 -9.58 -5.13
N LYS A 24 16.26 -9.36 -6.28
CA LYS A 24 16.71 -8.45 -7.35
C LYS A 24 15.86 -7.19 -7.47
N ALA A 25 14.87 -7.02 -6.60
CA ALA A 25 13.97 -5.86 -6.58
C ALA A 25 14.41 -4.88 -5.50
N ASP A 26 14.18 -3.59 -5.71
CA ASP A 26 14.46 -2.55 -4.70
C ASP A 26 13.28 -2.38 -3.72
N ALA A 27 12.07 -2.78 -4.10
CA ALA A 27 10.88 -2.81 -3.25
C ALA A 27 9.89 -3.87 -3.75
N VAL A 28 8.96 -4.30 -2.90
CA VAL A 28 7.92 -5.28 -3.22
C VAL A 28 6.54 -4.75 -2.85
N LEU A 29 5.56 -4.93 -3.72
CA LEU A 29 4.13 -4.75 -3.42
C LEU A 29 3.44 -6.11 -3.34
N ILE A 30 2.70 -6.37 -2.27
CA ILE A 30 1.94 -7.61 -2.07
C ILE A 30 0.47 -7.25 -1.77
N GLY A 31 -0.45 -7.89 -2.50
CA GLY A 31 -1.86 -7.92 -2.11
C GLY A 31 -2.92 -7.63 -3.18
N PRO A 32 -2.75 -6.66 -4.10
CA PRO A 32 -3.75 -6.38 -5.13
C PRO A 32 -4.16 -7.62 -5.92
N GLY A 33 -5.43 -8.03 -5.80
CA GLY A 33 -6.01 -9.16 -6.53
C GLY A 33 -5.47 -10.55 -6.16
N LEU A 34 -4.83 -10.69 -5.00
CA LEU A 34 -4.17 -11.94 -4.60
C LEU A 34 -5.16 -13.04 -4.18
N GLY A 35 -6.33 -12.66 -3.69
CA GLY A 35 -7.27 -13.56 -3.03
C GLY A 35 -6.84 -13.90 -1.59
N THR A 36 -7.71 -14.60 -0.88
CA THR A 36 -7.57 -14.88 0.56
C THR A 36 -7.67 -16.37 0.91
N ALA A 37 -7.32 -17.23 -0.05
CA ALA A 37 -7.26 -18.68 0.19
C ALA A 37 -6.28 -19.00 1.34
N PRO A 38 -6.53 -20.07 2.14
CA PRO A 38 -5.64 -20.44 3.25
C PRO A 38 -4.17 -20.60 2.84
N GLU A 39 -3.91 -21.23 1.69
CA GLU A 39 -2.59 -21.46 1.11
C GLU A 39 -1.93 -20.14 0.69
N THR A 40 -2.72 -19.20 0.15
CA THR A 40 -2.27 -17.84 -0.17
C THR A 40 -1.88 -17.08 1.08
N ALA A 41 -2.68 -17.18 2.15
CA ALA A 41 -2.36 -16.53 3.42
C ALA A 41 -1.07 -17.10 4.04
N GLU A 42 -0.86 -18.41 3.96
CA GLU A 42 0.39 -19.05 4.38
C GLU A 42 1.59 -18.55 3.56
N ALA A 43 1.47 -18.51 2.23
CA ALA A 43 2.51 -18.04 1.33
C ALA A 43 2.88 -16.56 1.58
N VAL A 44 1.89 -15.68 1.78
CA VAL A 44 2.11 -14.26 2.10
C VAL A 44 2.89 -14.12 3.40
N ARG A 45 2.51 -14.83 4.47
CA ARG A 45 3.24 -14.78 5.75
C ARG A 45 4.69 -15.27 5.59
N ALA A 46 4.90 -16.33 4.81
CA ALA A 46 6.23 -16.82 4.51
C ALA A 46 7.07 -15.78 3.72
N LEU A 47 6.47 -15.10 2.73
CA LEU A 47 7.16 -14.07 1.95
C LEU A 47 7.52 -12.85 2.79
N VAL A 48 6.56 -12.30 3.54
CA VAL A 48 6.78 -11.08 4.34
C VAL A 48 7.88 -11.26 5.38
N SER A 49 8.03 -12.46 5.96
CA SER A 49 9.09 -12.76 6.93
C SER A 49 10.49 -12.96 6.29
N ARG A 50 10.56 -13.24 4.98
CA ARG A 50 11.80 -13.56 4.27
C ARG A 50 12.35 -12.39 3.45
N ILE A 51 11.47 -11.59 2.87
CA ILE A 51 11.85 -10.42 2.05
C ILE A 51 12.60 -9.40 2.91
N LYS A 52 13.73 -8.91 2.40
CA LYS A 52 14.63 -7.97 3.11
C LYS A 52 14.56 -6.54 2.61
N VAL A 53 14.00 -6.34 1.42
CA VAL A 53 13.76 -5.01 0.85
C VAL A 53 12.44 -4.45 1.36
N PRO A 54 12.20 -3.14 1.25
CA PRO A 54 10.94 -2.55 1.68
C PRO A 54 9.72 -3.20 1.02
N ILE A 55 8.66 -3.37 1.81
CA ILE A 55 7.42 -4.05 1.40
C ILE A 55 6.24 -3.11 1.58
N VAL A 56 5.45 -2.92 0.53
CA VAL A 56 4.12 -2.34 0.60
C VAL A 56 3.11 -3.50 0.65
N ILE A 57 2.23 -3.50 1.65
CA ILE A 57 1.17 -4.50 1.79
C ILE A 57 -0.18 -3.79 1.71
N ASP A 58 -0.99 -4.19 0.73
CA ASP A 58 -2.33 -3.64 0.49
C ASP A 58 -3.40 -4.76 0.39
N ALA A 59 -4.68 -4.39 0.48
CA ALA A 59 -5.82 -5.25 0.14
C ALA A 59 -5.74 -6.69 0.71
N ASP A 60 -5.79 -7.71 -0.15
CA ASP A 60 -5.75 -9.11 0.29
C ASP A 60 -4.44 -9.46 1.00
N GLY A 61 -3.34 -8.75 0.70
CA GLY A 61 -2.08 -8.88 1.40
C GLY A 61 -2.20 -8.54 2.88
N LEU A 62 -2.95 -7.48 3.23
CA LEU A 62 -3.23 -7.09 4.62
C LEU A 62 -4.07 -8.14 5.33
N THR A 63 -5.04 -8.70 4.61
CA THR A 63 -5.90 -9.78 5.15
C THR A 63 -5.09 -11.06 5.39
N CYS A 64 -4.24 -11.42 4.43
CA CYS A 64 -3.42 -12.63 4.45
C CYS A 64 -2.27 -12.57 5.46
N SER A 65 -1.67 -11.39 5.65
CA SER A 65 -0.55 -11.22 6.57
C SER A 65 -0.96 -11.42 8.03
N GLY A 66 -2.19 -11.05 8.38
CA GLY A 66 -2.71 -11.13 9.75
C GLY A 66 -2.01 -10.15 10.71
N SER A 67 -2.36 -10.22 12.01
CA SER A 67 -1.81 -9.38 13.08
C SER A 67 -0.45 -9.83 13.62
N ASP A 68 -0.04 -11.06 13.27
CA ASP A 68 1.11 -11.74 13.87
C ASP A 68 2.40 -11.60 13.05
N VAL A 69 2.43 -10.69 12.07
CA VAL A 69 3.64 -10.46 11.27
C VAL A 69 4.78 -9.98 12.19
N PRO A 70 5.88 -10.74 12.31
CA PRO A 70 7.01 -10.33 13.12
C PRO A 70 7.86 -9.30 12.35
N ASP A 71 8.29 -8.25 13.07
CA ASP A 71 9.18 -7.16 12.62
C ASP A 71 8.75 -6.44 11.33
N LEU A 72 8.02 -5.33 11.49
CA LEU A 72 7.49 -4.54 10.38
C LEU A 72 8.32 -3.28 10.06
N LYS A 73 9.59 -3.23 10.49
CA LYS A 73 10.45 -2.03 10.35
C LYS A 73 10.61 -1.49 8.92
N ASN A 74 10.43 -2.33 7.92
CA ASN A 74 10.54 -1.98 6.49
C ASN A 74 9.20 -2.13 5.74
N VAL A 75 8.08 -2.15 6.47
CA VAL A 75 6.76 -2.40 5.90
C VAL A 75 5.90 -1.14 5.91
N ILE A 76 5.32 -0.82 4.76
CA ILE A 76 4.28 0.17 4.59
C ILE A 76 2.95 -0.56 4.39
N LEU A 77 2.00 -0.30 5.27
CA LEU A 77 0.65 -0.87 5.22
C LEU A 77 -0.30 0.20 4.70
N THR A 78 -1.19 -0.13 3.77
CA THR A 78 -2.13 0.83 3.17
C THR A 78 -3.61 0.52 3.49
N PRO A 79 -4.02 0.32 4.75
CA PRO A 79 -5.37 -0.12 5.08
C PRO A 79 -6.42 0.99 4.87
N HIS A 80 -7.65 0.63 4.54
CA HIS A 80 -8.83 1.45 4.85
C HIS A 80 -9.28 1.22 6.31
N SER A 81 -10.22 2.01 6.84
CA SER A 81 -10.64 1.94 8.26
C SER A 81 -10.95 0.52 8.78
N ARG A 82 -11.69 -0.32 8.04
CA ARG A 82 -12.02 -1.69 8.49
C ARG A 82 -10.81 -2.64 8.52
N GLU A 83 -9.85 -2.45 7.63
CA GLU A 83 -8.60 -3.24 7.61
C GLU A 83 -7.70 -2.80 8.76
N LEU A 84 -7.67 -1.49 9.04
CA LEU A 84 -6.95 -0.95 10.18
C LEU A 84 -7.49 -1.51 11.50
N SER A 85 -8.81 -1.56 11.68
CA SER A 85 -9.41 -2.15 12.88
C SER A 85 -9.02 -3.61 13.08
N ARG A 86 -8.97 -4.39 11.99
CA ARG A 86 -8.51 -5.79 12.03
C ARG A 86 -7.02 -5.89 12.36
N LEU A 87 -6.20 -5.02 11.78
CA LEU A 87 -4.75 -4.99 11.99
C LEU A 87 -4.38 -4.63 13.43
N THR A 88 -5.06 -3.64 14.01
CA THR A 88 -4.79 -3.16 15.38
C THR A 88 -5.53 -3.97 16.45
N GLY A 89 -6.55 -4.75 16.06
CA GLY A 89 -7.44 -5.44 16.99
C GLY A 89 -8.38 -4.51 17.77
N LYS A 90 -8.53 -3.26 17.33
CA LYS A 90 -9.36 -2.23 17.97
C LYS A 90 -10.41 -1.73 17.01
N ASP A 91 -11.62 -1.52 17.51
CA ASP A 91 -12.65 -0.83 16.71
C ASP A 91 -12.38 0.68 16.73
N ASP A 92 -12.35 1.29 15.54
CA ASP A 92 -12.01 2.70 15.29
C ASP A 92 -10.85 3.27 16.15
N PRO A 93 -9.60 2.80 15.95
CA PRO A 93 -8.47 3.22 16.79
C PRO A 93 -8.17 4.72 16.66
N SER A 94 -7.82 5.36 17.79
CA SER A 94 -7.42 6.77 17.82
C SER A 94 -6.07 6.99 17.11
N ASP A 95 -5.76 8.25 16.77
CA ASP A 95 -4.47 8.57 16.15
C ASP A 95 -3.29 8.20 17.04
N GLU A 96 -3.42 8.41 18.35
CA GLU A 96 -2.42 8.03 19.34
C GLU A 96 -2.21 6.51 19.39
N GLU A 97 -3.29 5.73 19.26
CA GLU A 97 -3.22 4.26 19.25
C GLU A 97 -2.53 3.74 17.99
N VAL A 98 -2.81 4.33 16.83
CA VAL A 98 -2.15 3.96 15.57
C VAL A 98 -0.68 4.39 15.57
N LEU A 99 -0.36 5.56 16.11
CA LEU A 99 1.03 6.01 16.32
C LEU A 99 1.78 5.04 17.23
N GLN A 100 1.16 4.61 18.32
CA GLN A 100 1.77 3.67 19.24
C GLN A 100 2.01 2.31 18.57
N PHE A 101 1.04 1.82 17.79
CA PHE A 101 1.20 0.62 16.97
C PHE A 101 2.40 0.74 16.02
N CYS A 102 2.53 1.86 15.31
CA CYS A 102 3.66 2.11 14.41
C CYS A 102 5.00 2.13 15.16
N LYS A 103 5.06 2.75 16.34
CA LYS A 103 6.28 2.77 17.18
C LYS A 103 6.69 1.38 17.66
N GLU A 104 5.72 0.58 18.11
CA GLU A 104 5.96 -0.77 18.62
C GLU A 104 6.40 -1.74 17.51
N ARG A 105 5.80 -1.62 16.32
CA ARG A 105 6.06 -2.52 15.20
C ARG A 105 7.14 -2.03 14.23
N GLY A 106 7.50 -0.75 14.31
CA GLY A 106 8.43 -0.09 13.39
C GLY A 106 7.85 0.23 12.00
N CYS A 107 6.55 0.03 11.78
CA CYS A 107 5.93 0.15 10.46
C CYS A 107 5.47 1.56 10.12
N VAL A 108 5.15 1.76 8.83
CA VAL A 108 4.39 2.92 8.34
C VAL A 108 2.97 2.47 8.02
N ILE A 109 1.97 3.26 8.42
CA ILE A 109 0.57 3.03 8.06
C ILE A 109 0.08 4.24 7.24
N LEU A 110 -0.39 4.00 6.03
CA LEU A 110 -1.19 4.94 5.24
C LEU A 110 -2.64 4.50 5.35
N ARG A 111 -3.39 5.14 6.27
CA ARG A 111 -4.82 4.88 6.44
C ARG A 111 -5.61 5.66 5.39
N LYS A 112 -6.17 4.93 4.42
CA LYS A 112 -7.00 5.46 3.33
C LYS A 112 -8.34 5.99 3.87
N GLY A 113 -8.75 7.19 3.47
CA GLY A 113 -10.03 7.77 3.85
C GLY A 113 -10.32 9.12 3.17
N PRO A 114 -11.39 9.84 3.57
CA PRO A 114 -11.65 11.19 3.05
C PRO A 114 -10.52 12.19 3.32
N VAL A 115 -9.79 11.94 4.42
CA VAL A 115 -8.49 12.54 4.70
C VAL A 115 -7.57 11.36 5.02
N ASP A 116 -6.61 11.10 4.15
CA ASP A 116 -5.63 10.05 4.42
C ASP A 116 -4.76 10.48 5.60
N ARG A 117 -4.50 9.53 6.50
CA ARG A 117 -3.58 9.73 7.62
C ARG A 117 -2.39 8.79 7.47
N ILE A 118 -1.20 9.36 7.49
CA ILE A 118 0.06 8.63 7.35
C ILE A 118 0.74 8.66 8.71
N TYR A 119 1.03 7.49 9.25
CA TYR A 119 1.63 7.27 10.57
C TYR A 119 2.98 6.58 10.41
N SER A 120 3.93 6.97 11.26
CA SER A 120 5.26 6.37 11.38
C SER A 120 5.70 6.38 12.84
N PRO A 121 6.79 5.68 13.20
CA PRO A 121 7.37 5.79 14.53
C PRO A 121 7.74 7.24 14.91
N SER A 122 8.06 8.07 13.92
CA SER A 122 8.44 9.48 14.09
C SER A 122 7.28 10.46 14.19
N GLY A 123 6.05 10.08 13.81
CA GLY A 123 4.90 10.99 13.86
C GLY A 123 3.85 10.72 12.77
N MET A 124 2.96 11.69 12.59
CA MET A 124 1.80 11.60 11.70
C MET A 124 1.74 12.80 10.75
N ARG A 125 1.28 12.57 9.52
CA ARG A 125 0.88 13.60 8.55
C ARG A 125 -0.51 13.28 7.99
N SER A 126 -1.19 14.30 7.46
CA SER A 126 -2.51 14.17 6.86
C SER A 126 -2.48 14.69 5.42
N ASN A 127 -3.12 13.96 4.50
CA ASN A 127 -3.33 14.40 3.12
C ASN A 127 -4.82 14.68 2.91
N LYS A 128 -5.14 15.85 2.35
CA LYS A 128 -6.50 16.31 2.06
C LYS A 128 -6.79 16.36 0.55
N THR A 129 -5.81 16.02 -0.29
CA THR A 129 -6.03 15.92 -1.72
C THR A 129 -6.87 14.70 -2.04
N GLY A 130 -7.56 14.75 -3.17
CA GLY A 130 -8.47 13.72 -3.63
C GLY A 130 -9.91 14.21 -3.68
N THR A 131 -10.76 13.36 -4.22
CA THR A 131 -12.17 13.66 -4.46
C THR A 131 -13.01 12.41 -4.22
N PRO A 132 -14.28 12.54 -3.77
CA PRO A 132 -15.18 11.39 -3.64
C PRO A 132 -15.29 10.54 -4.91
N GLY A 133 -15.07 11.13 -6.10
CA GLY A 133 -15.04 10.43 -7.38
C GLY A 133 -13.96 9.33 -7.48
N MET A 134 -12.94 9.35 -6.61
CA MET A 134 -11.90 8.31 -6.55
C MET A 134 -12.38 7.00 -5.89
N THR A 135 -13.63 6.94 -5.41
CA THR A 135 -14.24 5.72 -4.85
C THR A 135 -14.65 4.75 -5.96
N VAL A 136 -13.72 4.44 -6.87
CA VAL A 136 -13.87 3.47 -7.95
C VAL A 136 -12.84 2.34 -7.77
N GLY A 137 -13.16 1.16 -8.31
CA GLY A 137 -12.23 0.02 -8.24
C GLY A 137 -10.88 0.35 -8.87
N GLY A 138 -9.80 -0.02 -8.19
CA GLY A 138 -8.42 0.12 -8.68
C GLY A 138 -7.65 1.36 -8.21
N THR A 139 -8.30 2.40 -7.66
CA THR A 139 -7.57 3.59 -7.17
C THR A 139 -6.66 3.27 -5.96
N GLY A 140 -7.06 2.30 -5.14
CA GLY A 140 -6.20 1.74 -4.09
C GLY A 140 -4.94 1.08 -4.65
N ASP A 141 -5.08 0.31 -5.74
CA ASP A 141 -3.95 -0.35 -6.40
C ASP A 141 -2.98 0.67 -7.02
N VAL A 142 -3.51 1.76 -7.58
CA VAL A 142 -2.71 2.89 -8.07
C VAL A 142 -1.89 3.50 -6.95
N LEU A 143 -2.51 3.77 -5.79
CA LEU A 143 -1.83 4.31 -4.62
C LEU A 143 -0.74 3.35 -4.11
N ALA A 144 -1.06 2.05 -3.96
CA ALA A 144 -0.11 1.07 -3.49
C ALA A 144 1.10 0.93 -4.43
N GLY A 145 0.86 0.94 -5.75
CA GLY A 145 1.89 0.96 -6.78
C GLY A 145 2.75 2.23 -6.76
N LEU A 146 2.13 3.40 -6.56
CA LEU A 146 2.84 4.68 -6.40
C LEU A 146 3.79 4.64 -5.21
N VAL A 147 3.31 4.20 -4.05
CA VAL A 147 4.13 4.10 -2.83
C VAL A 147 5.29 3.11 -3.05
N ALA A 148 5.04 1.93 -3.62
CA ALA A 148 6.09 0.95 -3.91
C ALA A 148 7.13 1.50 -4.91
N GLY A 149 6.68 2.23 -5.93
CA GLY A 149 7.54 2.90 -6.90
C GLY A 149 8.43 3.96 -6.25
N LEU A 150 7.90 4.78 -5.35
CA LEU A 150 8.67 5.79 -4.63
C LEU A 150 9.70 5.16 -3.67
N VAL A 151 9.30 4.14 -2.92
CA VAL A 151 10.22 3.42 -2.02
C VAL A 151 11.33 2.71 -2.80
N SER A 152 11.06 2.20 -4.00
CA SER A 152 12.08 1.62 -4.88
C SER A 152 13.18 2.61 -5.31
N LYS A 153 12.97 3.91 -5.08
CA LYS A 153 13.94 5.00 -5.34
C LYS A 153 14.67 5.45 -4.07
N ASP A 154 14.78 4.58 -3.07
CA ASP A 154 15.47 4.84 -1.79
C ASP A 154 14.79 5.95 -0.95
N MET A 155 13.49 6.19 -1.19
CA MET A 155 12.71 7.09 -0.35
C MET A 155 12.29 6.37 0.94
N SER A 156 12.30 7.10 2.07
CA SER A 156 11.78 6.57 3.33
C SER A 156 10.33 6.13 3.17
N GLY A 157 9.92 5.04 3.83
CA GLY A 157 8.55 4.55 3.73
C GLY A 157 7.50 5.60 4.14
N PHE A 158 7.84 6.47 5.10
CA PHE A 158 6.95 7.54 5.55
C PHE A 158 6.80 8.64 4.50
N ASP A 159 7.91 9.10 3.92
CA ASP A 159 7.86 10.14 2.88
C ASP A 159 7.23 9.61 1.59
N ALA A 160 7.52 8.35 1.22
CA ALA A 160 6.91 7.69 0.08
C ALA A 160 5.39 7.54 0.24
N ALA A 161 4.92 7.18 1.44
CA ALA A 161 3.50 7.12 1.75
C ALA A 161 2.84 8.51 1.68
N CYS A 162 3.49 9.54 2.21
CA CYS A 162 2.99 10.92 2.16
C CYS A 162 2.89 11.44 0.72
N LEU A 163 3.98 11.29 -0.04
CA LEU A 163 4.06 11.76 -1.42
C LEU A 163 3.16 10.94 -2.34
N GLY A 164 3.08 9.62 -2.14
CA GLY A 164 2.17 8.75 -2.87
C GLY A 164 0.69 9.12 -2.67
N ALA A 165 0.28 9.40 -1.42
CA ALA A 165 -1.07 9.87 -1.12
C ALA A 165 -1.37 11.20 -1.82
N TYR A 166 -0.44 12.16 -1.73
CA TYR A 166 -0.59 13.46 -2.39
C TYR A 166 -0.70 13.34 -3.91
N ILE A 167 0.23 12.61 -4.55
CA ILE A 167 0.23 12.44 -6.01
C ILE A 167 -1.06 11.77 -6.47
N SER A 168 -1.48 10.69 -5.80
CA SER A 168 -2.70 9.97 -6.14
C SER A 168 -3.93 10.87 -6.00
N GLY A 169 -4.05 11.61 -4.90
CA GLY A 169 -5.16 12.53 -4.66
C GLY A 169 -5.22 13.66 -5.68
N ALA A 170 -4.10 14.35 -5.91
CA ALA A 170 -4.02 15.43 -6.90
C ALA A 170 -4.29 14.94 -8.34
N ALA A 171 -3.76 13.77 -8.71
CA ALA A 171 -4.04 13.17 -10.01
C ALA A 171 -5.53 12.79 -10.14
N GLY A 172 -6.16 12.34 -9.05
CA GLY A 172 -7.58 12.06 -8.98
C GLY A 172 -8.45 13.30 -9.11
N GLU A 173 -8.06 14.44 -8.54
CA GLU A 173 -8.75 15.73 -8.70
C GLU A 173 -8.70 16.21 -10.17
N LEU A 174 -7.55 16.07 -10.83
CA LEU A 174 -7.40 16.37 -12.25
C LEU A 174 -8.28 15.46 -13.11
N ALA A 175 -8.25 14.15 -12.86
CA ALA A 175 -9.10 13.18 -13.55
C ALA A 175 -10.60 13.49 -13.36
N PHE A 176 -11.00 13.85 -12.14
CA PHE A 176 -12.39 14.23 -11.85
C PHE A 176 -12.80 15.53 -12.55
N THR A 177 -11.89 16.48 -12.72
CA THR A 177 -12.18 17.71 -13.49
C THR A 177 -12.51 17.38 -14.94
N ALA A 178 -11.82 16.39 -15.54
CA ALA A 178 -12.04 15.98 -16.92
C ALA A 178 -13.24 15.03 -17.10
N HIS A 179 -13.44 14.10 -16.18
CA HIS A 179 -14.38 12.97 -16.35
C HIS A 179 -15.53 12.94 -15.33
N SER A 180 -15.52 13.84 -14.34
CA SER A 180 -16.47 13.83 -13.21
C SER A 180 -16.55 12.43 -12.58
N TYR A 181 -17.75 12.01 -12.17
CA TYR A 181 -18.02 10.66 -11.66
C TYR A 181 -17.86 9.53 -12.69
N GLY A 182 -17.52 9.86 -13.95
CA GLY A 182 -17.15 8.88 -14.98
C GLY A 182 -15.67 8.50 -14.96
N MET A 183 -14.87 9.06 -14.04
CA MET A 183 -13.44 8.73 -13.92
C MET A 183 -13.20 7.27 -13.51
N SER A 184 -12.09 6.72 -13.96
CA SER A 184 -11.56 5.40 -13.65
C SER A 184 -10.18 5.50 -12.99
N ALA A 185 -9.66 4.38 -12.49
CA ALA A 185 -8.29 4.33 -11.97
C ALA A 185 -7.24 4.65 -13.05
N THR A 186 -7.50 4.31 -14.32
CA THR A 186 -6.60 4.63 -15.44
C THR A 186 -6.51 6.13 -15.68
N ASP A 187 -7.62 6.87 -15.55
CA ASP A 187 -7.61 8.33 -15.68
C ASP A 187 -6.77 8.99 -14.58
N VAL A 188 -6.71 8.39 -13.39
CA VAL A 188 -5.78 8.80 -12.32
C VAL A 188 -4.33 8.55 -12.75
N ILE A 189 -4.02 7.36 -13.28
CA ILE A 189 -2.68 7.01 -13.76
C ILE A 189 -2.18 8.01 -14.80
N ASP A 190 -3.01 8.37 -15.77
CA ASP A 190 -2.67 9.27 -16.87
C ASP A 190 -2.30 10.69 -16.38
N ASN A 191 -2.79 11.09 -15.20
CA ASN A 191 -2.49 12.38 -14.59
C ASN A 191 -1.28 12.38 -13.64
N ILE A 192 -0.73 11.22 -13.26
CA ILE A 192 0.43 11.14 -12.34
C ILE A 192 1.63 11.93 -12.87
N GLY A 193 1.98 11.74 -14.15
CA GLY A 193 3.13 12.40 -14.76
C GLY A 193 3.00 13.93 -14.77
N ARG A 194 1.77 14.44 -14.89
CA ARG A 194 1.48 15.88 -14.84
C ARG A 194 1.70 16.44 -13.43
N VAL A 195 1.18 15.77 -12.40
CA VAL A 195 1.37 16.19 -11.00
C VAL A 195 2.85 16.20 -10.63
N LEU A 196 3.60 15.16 -11.02
CA LEU A 196 5.04 15.09 -10.78
C LEU A 196 5.82 16.23 -11.44
N LYS A 197 5.44 16.61 -12.67
CA LYS A 197 6.07 17.72 -13.38
C LYS A 197 5.82 19.06 -12.67
N GLU A 198 4.58 19.33 -12.30
CA GLU A 198 4.19 20.59 -11.63
C GLU A 198 4.89 20.79 -10.28
N GLY A 199 5.21 19.70 -9.56
CA GLY A 199 5.94 19.77 -8.28
C GLY A 199 7.47 19.91 -8.40
N LEU A 200 8.04 19.79 -9.60
CA LEU A 200 9.48 19.94 -9.86
C LEU A 200 9.85 21.32 -10.45
N GLU A 201 8.84 22.10 -10.85
CA GLU A 201 8.96 23.48 -11.34
C GLU A 201 8.83 24.48 -10.18
#